data_AF-A0A6A5YVQ1-F1
#
_entry.id   AF-A0A6A5YVQ1-F1
#
_cell.length_a   1.000
_cell.length_b   1.000
_cell.length_c   1.000
_cell.angle_alpha   90.00
_cell.angle_beta   90.00
_cell.angle_gamma   90.00
#
_symmetry.space_group_name_H-M   'P 1'
#
loop_
_entity.id
_entity.type
_entity.pdbx_description
1 polymer ?
#
loop_
_entity_poly.entity_id
_entity_poly.type
_entity_poly.pdbx_seq_one_letter_code
_entity_poly.pdbx_strand_id
1 'polypeptide(L)'
;MSYLKSASVAYDDPETGAADTTTEHVVEVDNTDGESVLTDLDEVERKSKPTTPGSGQWTLLGGDDGPSQIGVVDNSKFTIRMKSKETGLKKSYTYQNKTTKGTKGFHWNNAAHIVRLNLWRRQIFRREGFGYKRSSCHFVPIEEQYLMLQQQKIRETAKLDEAVNAPSGILITKEFNNFFEGKRIPDKKGKLTPPRPRREYSSIKAKLAHSTDLAKVRQQVKDLHGIKNAGQTYLPLITNEELQVFQETGKVSVSKKDVMDPAKNAILTKRELGTLEADAHVKAKEVSATDV
;
A
#
# COMPACT_ATOMS: atom_id res chain seq x y z
N MET A 1 12.92 -16.63 13.65
CA MET A 1 13.57 -17.53 12.68
C MET A 1 12.70 -18.76 12.56
N SER A 2 11.91 -18.89 11.49
CA SER A 2 11.08 -20.10 11.26
C SER A 2 11.91 -21.13 10.49
N TYR A 3 11.94 -22.37 10.99
CA TYR A 3 12.61 -23.49 10.34
C TYR A 3 11.70 -24.08 9.25
N LEU A 4 12.20 -24.17 8.01
CA LEU A 4 11.50 -24.83 6.91
C LEU A 4 11.75 -26.34 6.98
N LYS A 5 10.69 -27.14 7.16
CA LYS A 5 10.72 -28.57 6.84
C LYS A 5 10.50 -28.72 5.33
N SER A 6 11.53 -29.14 4.62
CA SER A 6 11.43 -29.51 3.20
C SER A 6 11.15 -31.01 3.12
N ALA A 7 10.00 -31.40 2.56
CA ALA A 7 9.73 -32.79 2.20
C ALA A 7 9.77 -32.89 0.67
N SER A 8 10.65 -33.73 0.13
CA SER A 8 10.66 -34.09 -1.29
C SER A 8 9.90 -35.39 -1.46
N VAL A 9 8.83 -35.37 -2.24
CA VAL A 9 8.14 -36.59 -2.68
C VAL A 9 8.53 -36.82 -4.12
N ALA A 10 9.24 -37.92 -4.39
CA ALA A 10 9.50 -38.40 -5.74
C ALA A 10 8.34 -39.31 -6.14
N TYR A 11 7.74 -39.07 -7.31
CA TYR A 11 6.79 -39.99 -7.94
C TYR A 11 7.53 -40.72 -9.06
N ASP A 12 7.63 -42.04 -8.97
CA ASP A 12 8.04 -42.89 -10.08
C ASP A 12 6.81 -43.15 -10.97
N ASP A 13 6.78 -42.53 -12.14
CA ASP A 13 5.79 -42.80 -13.20
C ASP A 13 6.41 -43.80 -14.20
N PRO A 14 5.90 -45.03 -14.32
CA PRO A 14 6.57 -46.08 -15.08
C PRO A 14 6.38 -46.04 -16.60
N GLU A 15 5.70 -45.05 -17.20
CA GLU A 15 5.35 -45.12 -18.64
C GLU A 15 5.89 -44.05 -19.58
N THR A 16 6.75 -43.11 -19.15
CA THR A 16 7.47 -42.26 -20.12
C THR A 16 8.90 -41.98 -19.67
N GLY A 17 9.88 -42.33 -20.52
CA GLY A 17 11.33 -42.15 -20.30
C GLY A 17 11.82 -40.69 -20.31
N ALA A 18 11.05 -39.77 -19.76
CA ALA A 18 11.47 -38.41 -19.43
C ALA A 18 11.06 -38.16 -17.97
N ALA A 19 12.02 -38.23 -17.04
CA ALA A 19 11.79 -37.90 -15.64
C ALA A 19 11.36 -36.43 -15.53
N ASP A 20 10.05 -36.18 -15.47
CA ASP A 20 9.49 -34.87 -15.15
C ASP A 20 9.57 -34.68 -13.63
N THR A 21 10.78 -34.37 -13.15
CA THR A 21 11.04 -34.15 -11.73
C THR A 21 10.33 -32.87 -11.29
N THR A 22 9.08 -33.01 -10.85
CA THR A 22 8.30 -31.94 -10.24
C THR A 22 8.59 -31.94 -8.75
N THR A 23 9.28 -30.90 -8.26
CA THR A 23 9.48 -30.74 -6.82
C THR A 23 8.35 -29.90 -6.26
N GLU A 24 7.48 -30.52 -5.44
CA GLU A 24 6.48 -29.80 -4.66
C GLU A 24 7.11 -29.23 -3.40
N HIS A 25 6.97 -27.92 -3.21
CA HIS A 25 7.42 -27.24 -2.01
C HIS A 25 6.21 -26.73 -1.24
N VAL A 26 5.91 -27.39 -0.13
CA VAL A 26 4.95 -26.90 0.85
C VAL A 26 5.65 -25.87 1.72
N VAL A 27 5.24 -24.60 1.59
CA VAL A 27 5.72 -23.52 2.47
C VAL A 27 4.64 -23.26 3.49
N GLU A 28 4.83 -23.79 4.70
CA GLU A 28 3.98 -23.49 5.83
C GLU A 28 4.31 -22.09 6.37
N VAL A 29 3.27 -21.25 6.50
CA VAL A 29 3.39 -19.97 7.20
C VAL A 29 2.96 -20.20 8.64
N ASP A 30 3.92 -20.54 9.51
CA ASP A 30 3.73 -20.59 10.95
C ASP A 30 4.04 -19.22 11.56
N ASN A 31 2.98 -18.49 11.92
CA ASN A 31 3.03 -17.36 12.82
C ASN A 31 2.01 -17.63 13.93
N THR A 32 2.33 -18.56 14.81
CA THR A 32 1.75 -18.62 16.15
C THR A 32 2.41 -17.51 16.94
N ASP A 33 1.79 -16.33 16.95
CA ASP A 33 1.84 -15.33 18.02
C ASP A 33 1.01 -14.14 17.52
N GLY A 34 -0.11 -13.87 18.20
CA GLY A 34 -1.01 -12.74 17.95
C GLY A 34 -0.42 -11.40 18.41
N GLU A 35 0.88 -11.18 18.19
CA GLU A 35 1.53 -9.88 18.39
C GLU A 35 1.58 -9.10 17.07
N SER A 36 1.25 -7.82 17.14
CA SER A 36 1.13 -6.92 15.98
C SER A 36 2.47 -6.73 15.24
N VAL A 37 2.77 -7.59 14.26
CA VAL A 37 3.91 -7.46 13.32
C VAL A 37 3.59 -6.46 12.21
N LEU A 38 3.19 -5.24 12.57
CA LEU A 38 2.96 -4.16 11.59
C LEU A 38 3.78 -2.88 11.87
N THR A 39 4.65 -2.88 12.89
CA THR A 39 5.61 -1.77 13.11
C THR A 39 7.07 -2.06 12.77
N ASP A 40 7.47 -3.32 12.56
CA ASP A 40 8.91 -3.66 12.46
C ASP A 40 9.36 -4.02 11.05
N LEU A 41 8.49 -3.85 10.04
CA LEU A 41 8.83 -4.16 8.64
C LEU A 41 9.89 -3.22 8.05
N ASP A 42 10.03 -1.99 8.57
CA ASP A 42 11.05 -1.03 8.12
C ASP A 42 12.40 -1.18 8.87
N GLU A 43 12.40 -1.74 10.09
CA GLU A 43 13.63 -1.86 10.90
C GLU A 43 14.37 -3.19 10.68
N VAL A 44 13.63 -4.26 10.36
CA VAL A 44 14.23 -5.54 9.91
C VAL A 44 14.81 -5.43 8.49
N GLU A 45 14.34 -4.47 7.67
CA GLU A 45 14.85 -4.21 6.30
C GLU A 45 16.31 -3.73 6.26
N ARG A 46 16.89 -3.22 7.36
CA ARG A 46 18.26 -2.67 7.36
C ARG A 46 19.38 -3.68 7.60
N LYS A 47 19.08 -4.93 8.01
CA LYS A 47 20.13 -5.91 8.40
C LYS A 47 20.28 -7.13 7.50
N SER A 48 19.40 -7.35 6.52
CA SER A 48 19.60 -8.41 5.52
C SER A 48 20.45 -7.91 4.35
N LYS A 49 21.67 -8.45 4.19
CA LYS A 49 22.48 -8.26 2.97
C LYS A 49 21.60 -8.52 1.74
N PRO A 50 21.66 -7.68 0.69
CA PRO A 50 20.94 -7.96 -0.54
C PRO A 50 21.47 -9.27 -1.12
N THR A 51 20.68 -10.34 -1.01
CA THR A 51 20.89 -11.53 -1.81
C THR A 51 20.75 -11.08 -3.26
N THR A 52 21.81 -11.23 -4.04
CA THR A 52 21.84 -10.91 -5.46
C THR A 52 20.59 -11.50 -6.10
N PRO A 53 19.72 -10.70 -6.74
CA PRO A 53 18.52 -11.23 -7.36
C PRO A 53 18.96 -12.28 -8.39
N GLY A 54 18.58 -13.54 -8.16
CA GLY A 54 18.81 -14.61 -9.11
C GLY A 54 18.22 -14.18 -10.45
N SER A 55 19.11 -13.95 -11.41
CA SER A 55 18.83 -13.29 -12.67
C SER A 55 17.86 -14.10 -13.52
N GLY A 56 16.55 -13.84 -13.45
CA GLY A 56 15.59 -14.24 -14.48
C GLY A 56 15.57 -15.72 -14.91
N GLN A 57 16.05 -16.63 -14.06
CA GLN A 57 16.23 -18.07 -14.36
C GLN A 57 14.93 -18.86 -14.33
N TRP A 58 13.83 -18.27 -13.87
CA TRP A 58 12.54 -18.94 -13.74
C TRP A 58 11.48 -18.25 -14.62
N THR A 59 10.54 -19.05 -15.11
CA THR A 59 9.35 -18.61 -15.86
C THR A 59 8.09 -19.10 -15.15
N LEU A 60 7.04 -18.28 -15.11
CA LEU A 60 5.76 -18.69 -14.57
C LEU A 60 5.06 -19.62 -15.57
N LEU A 61 4.64 -20.80 -15.09
CA LEU A 61 3.90 -21.79 -15.87
C LEU A 61 2.38 -21.55 -15.84
N GLY A 62 1.90 -20.63 -14.99
CA GLY A 62 0.49 -20.28 -14.90
C GLY A 62 0.21 -19.28 -13.78
N GLY A 63 -0.94 -18.59 -13.90
CA GLY A 63 -1.29 -17.46 -13.05
C GLY A 63 -0.54 -16.18 -13.45
N ASP A 64 -0.81 -15.08 -12.75
CA ASP A 64 -0.08 -13.83 -12.91
C ASP A 64 0.92 -13.61 -11.75
N ASP A 65 1.77 -12.59 -11.90
CA ASP A 65 2.67 -12.06 -10.85
C ASP A 65 2.05 -10.88 -10.08
N GLY A 66 0.78 -10.59 -10.33
CA GLY A 66 0.04 -9.50 -9.74
C GLY A 66 -0.50 -9.84 -8.34
N PRO A 67 -0.85 -8.80 -7.55
CA PRO A 67 -1.52 -8.98 -6.28
C PRO A 67 -2.97 -9.44 -6.48
N SER A 68 -3.47 -10.17 -5.51
CA SER A 68 -4.89 -10.43 -5.31
C SER A 68 -5.59 -9.15 -4.85
N GLN A 69 -6.83 -8.96 -5.30
CA GLN A 69 -7.67 -7.82 -4.95
C GLN A 69 -8.82 -8.25 -4.03
N ILE A 70 -9.21 -7.35 -3.11
CA ILE A 70 -10.36 -7.58 -2.24
C ILE A 70 -11.64 -7.69 -3.09
N GLY A 71 -12.44 -8.72 -2.82
CA GLY A 71 -13.70 -9.01 -3.50
C GLY A 71 -13.59 -9.66 -4.87
N VAL A 72 -12.38 -9.83 -5.42
CA VAL A 72 -12.16 -10.49 -6.71
C VAL A 72 -11.69 -11.91 -6.46
N VAL A 73 -12.59 -12.88 -6.66
CA VAL A 73 -12.31 -14.30 -6.46
C VAL A 73 -11.36 -14.80 -7.56
N ASP A 74 -10.17 -15.23 -7.19
CA ASP A 74 -9.21 -15.83 -8.12
C ASP A 74 -8.42 -16.98 -7.47
N ASN A 75 -9.00 -18.17 -7.50
CA ASN A 75 -8.40 -19.36 -6.88
C ASN A 75 -7.03 -19.75 -7.48
N SER A 76 -6.69 -19.27 -8.67
CA SER A 76 -5.37 -19.52 -9.26
C SER A 76 -4.24 -18.87 -8.44
N LYS A 77 -4.54 -17.84 -7.65
CA LYS A 77 -3.56 -17.09 -6.84
C LYS A 77 -2.99 -17.89 -5.67
N PHE A 78 -3.65 -18.98 -5.28
CA PHE A 78 -3.19 -19.87 -4.21
C PHE A 78 -2.04 -20.78 -4.63
N THR A 79 -1.75 -20.89 -5.93
CA THR A 79 -0.67 -21.74 -6.41
C THR A 79 0.26 -20.93 -7.32
N ILE A 80 1.57 -21.07 -7.10
CA ILE A 80 2.61 -20.48 -7.93
C ILE A 80 3.40 -21.63 -8.55
N ARG A 81 3.30 -21.79 -9.88
CA ARG A 81 4.03 -22.81 -10.63
C ARG A 81 5.09 -22.15 -11.49
N MET A 82 6.33 -22.63 -11.37
CA MET A 82 7.48 -22.06 -12.06
C MET A 82 8.29 -23.13 -12.76
N LYS A 83 8.93 -22.77 -13.87
CA LYS A 83 9.88 -23.60 -14.61
C LYS A 83 11.20 -22.89 -14.77
N SER A 84 12.31 -23.57 -14.45
CA SER A 84 13.64 -23.06 -14.71
C SER A 84 13.91 -23.01 -16.21
N LYS A 85 14.45 -21.90 -16.69
CA LYS A 85 14.85 -21.71 -18.10
C LYS A 85 16.08 -22.55 -18.46
N GLU A 86 16.99 -22.76 -17.52
CA GLU A 86 18.26 -23.45 -17.76
C GLU A 86 18.11 -24.97 -17.62
N THR A 87 17.48 -25.43 -16.54
CA THR A 87 17.39 -26.86 -16.22
C THR A 87 16.07 -27.49 -16.60
N GLY A 88 15.05 -26.69 -16.93
CA GLY A 88 13.70 -27.17 -17.17
C GLY A 88 12.96 -27.64 -15.91
N LEU A 89 13.58 -27.61 -14.74
CA LEU A 89 12.99 -28.05 -13.46
C LEU A 89 11.72 -27.28 -13.14
N LYS A 90 10.70 -28.00 -12.64
CA LYS A 90 9.42 -27.42 -12.24
C LYS A 90 9.35 -27.33 -10.72
N LYS A 91 8.91 -26.17 -10.22
CA LYS A 91 8.59 -25.94 -8.81
C LYS A 91 7.13 -25.52 -8.69
N SER A 92 6.44 -26.08 -7.70
CA SER A 92 5.09 -25.68 -7.35
C SER A 92 5.04 -25.27 -5.89
N TYR A 93 4.45 -24.11 -5.62
CA TYR A 93 4.21 -23.57 -4.28
C TYR A 93 2.71 -23.42 -4.09
N THR A 94 2.19 -23.94 -2.99
CA THR A 94 0.77 -23.84 -2.64
C THR A 94 0.60 -23.08 -1.34
N TYR A 95 -0.34 -22.13 -1.32
CA TYR A 95 -0.66 -21.32 -0.15
C TYR A 95 -1.27 -22.19 0.93
N GLN A 96 -0.57 -22.27 2.06
CA GLN A 96 -1.07 -22.93 3.26
C GLN A 96 -1.01 -21.96 4.42
N ASN A 97 -2.19 -21.56 4.90
CA ASN A 97 -2.33 -20.74 6.09
C ASN A 97 -3.08 -21.55 7.14
N LYS A 98 -2.43 -21.77 8.29
CA LYS A 98 -2.99 -22.57 9.39
C LYS A 98 -4.22 -21.91 10.01
N THR A 99 -4.22 -20.58 10.11
CA THR A 99 -5.35 -19.79 10.64
C THR A 99 -6.62 -19.98 9.80
N THR A 100 -6.49 -20.00 8.47
CA THR A 100 -7.64 -20.17 7.56
C THR A 100 -7.88 -21.64 7.15
N LYS A 101 -7.18 -22.60 7.77
CA LYS A 101 -7.18 -24.03 7.36
C LYS A 101 -6.94 -24.20 5.85
N GLY A 102 -5.95 -23.47 5.32
CA GLY A 102 -5.64 -23.42 3.89
C GLY A 102 -6.61 -22.55 3.10
N THR A 103 -7.07 -23.06 1.96
CA THR A 103 -7.96 -22.35 1.03
C THR A 103 -9.43 -22.38 1.47
N LYS A 104 -9.83 -23.34 2.32
CA LYS A 104 -11.24 -23.56 2.69
C LYS A 104 -11.82 -22.46 3.59
N GLY A 105 -11.01 -21.85 4.45
CA GLY A 105 -11.42 -20.71 5.28
C GLY A 105 -11.05 -19.34 4.69
N PHE A 106 -10.63 -19.28 3.43
CA PHE A 106 -10.20 -18.03 2.83
C PHE A 106 -11.39 -17.22 2.28
N HIS A 107 -11.70 -16.11 2.94
CA HIS A 107 -12.66 -15.12 2.46
C HIS A 107 -12.01 -14.03 1.57
N TRP A 108 -12.43 -13.97 0.30
CA TRP A 108 -11.97 -12.95 -0.66
C TRP A 108 -12.40 -11.52 -0.33
N ASN A 109 -13.46 -11.36 0.46
CA ASN A 109 -13.93 -10.06 0.95
C ASN A 109 -13.17 -9.59 2.21
N ASN A 110 -12.37 -10.45 2.84
CA ASN A 110 -11.60 -10.08 4.02
C ASN A 110 -10.24 -9.49 3.59
N ALA A 111 -9.97 -8.26 4.01
CA ALA A 111 -8.74 -7.55 3.67
C ALA A 111 -7.48 -8.22 4.26
N ALA A 112 -7.54 -8.69 5.50
CA ALA A 112 -6.42 -9.37 6.17
C ALA A 112 -6.02 -10.66 5.44
N HIS A 113 -7.00 -11.43 4.96
CA HIS A 113 -6.75 -12.62 4.14
C HIS A 113 -5.99 -12.29 2.85
N ILE A 114 -6.46 -11.27 2.12
CA ILE A 114 -5.82 -10.81 0.88
C ILE A 114 -4.40 -10.31 1.13
N VAL A 115 -4.18 -9.56 2.21
CA VAL A 115 -2.84 -9.09 2.61
C VAL A 115 -1.90 -10.26 2.89
N ARG A 116 -2.35 -11.26 3.68
CA ARG A 116 -1.55 -12.47 3.98
C ARG A 116 -1.21 -13.26 2.71
N LEU A 117 -2.18 -13.44 1.81
CA LEU A 117 -1.95 -14.10 0.52
C LEU A 117 -0.93 -13.35 -0.33
N ASN A 118 -1.07 -12.03 -0.44
CA ASN A 118 -0.14 -11.19 -1.20
C ASN A 118 1.27 -11.18 -0.60
N LEU A 119 1.40 -11.20 0.72
CA LEU A 119 2.69 -11.29 1.41
C LEU A 119 3.38 -12.61 1.09
N TRP A 120 2.68 -13.74 1.21
CA TRP A 120 3.21 -15.06 0.83
C TRP A 120 3.65 -15.08 -0.63
N ARG A 121 2.80 -14.63 -1.56
CA ARG A 121 3.14 -14.54 -2.98
C ARG A 121 4.42 -13.73 -3.19
N ARG A 122 4.52 -12.54 -2.59
CA ARG A 122 5.68 -11.64 -2.69
C ARG A 122 6.96 -12.29 -2.17
N GLN A 123 6.90 -13.04 -1.08
CA GLN A 123 8.07 -13.74 -0.52
C GLN A 123 8.58 -14.81 -1.49
N ILE A 124 7.70 -15.63 -2.06
CA ILE A 124 8.06 -16.65 -3.05
C ILE A 124 8.67 -16.00 -4.29
N PHE A 125 8.00 -14.97 -4.85
CA PHE A 125 8.51 -14.26 -6.01
C PHE A 125 9.88 -13.62 -5.76
N ARG A 126 10.08 -12.97 -4.61
CA ARG A 126 11.37 -12.38 -4.23
C ARG A 126 12.47 -13.43 -4.12
N ARG A 127 12.18 -14.58 -3.49
CA ARG A 127 13.14 -15.68 -3.32
C ARG A 127 13.61 -16.25 -4.66
N GLU A 128 12.70 -16.36 -5.62
CA GLU A 128 12.98 -16.92 -6.95
C GLU A 128 13.39 -15.85 -7.98
N GLY A 129 13.67 -14.61 -7.55
CA GLY A 129 14.19 -13.55 -8.41
C GLY A 129 13.15 -12.86 -9.31
N PHE A 130 11.86 -13.06 -9.06
CA PHE A 130 10.80 -12.30 -9.71
C PHE A 130 10.61 -10.95 -9.04
N GLY A 131 10.61 -9.89 -9.85
CA GLY A 131 10.10 -8.60 -9.41
C GLY A 131 8.61 -8.72 -9.15
N TYR A 132 8.20 -8.83 -7.89
CA TYR A 132 6.78 -8.79 -7.54
C TYR A 132 6.19 -7.47 -8.04
N LYS A 133 5.31 -7.54 -9.03
CA LYS A 133 4.59 -6.36 -9.52
C LYS A 133 3.65 -5.92 -8.42
N ARG A 134 4.09 -4.95 -7.61
CA ARG A 134 3.14 -4.16 -6.82
C ARG A 134 2.08 -3.67 -7.79
N SER A 135 0.80 -3.82 -7.46
CA SER A 135 -0.26 -3.15 -8.19
C SER A 135 0.05 -1.66 -8.14
N SER A 136 0.67 -1.13 -9.20
CA SER A 136 0.84 0.29 -9.37
C SER A 136 -0.54 0.83 -9.65
N CYS A 137 -1.29 1.13 -8.60
CA CYS A 137 -2.48 1.93 -8.76
C CYS A 137 -1.96 3.31 -9.19
N HIS A 138 -2.05 3.59 -10.50
CA HIS A 138 -1.61 4.87 -11.02
C HIS A 138 -2.47 5.97 -10.40
N PHE A 139 -1.84 7.11 -10.10
CA PHE A 139 -2.59 8.30 -9.71
C PHE A 139 -3.36 8.78 -10.93
N VAL A 140 -4.67 8.93 -10.79
CA VAL A 140 -5.49 9.54 -11.84
C VAL A 140 -5.40 11.07 -11.74
N PRO A 141 -5.65 11.83 -12.82
CA PRO A 141 -5.49 13.29 -12.81
C PRO A 141 -6.21 14.00 -11.66
N ILE A 142 -7.42 13.56 -11.31
CA ILE A 142 -8.19 14.14 -10.20
C ILE A 142 -7.53 13.89 -8.83
N GLU A 143 -6.86 12.76 -8.63
CA GLU A 143 -6.10 12.48 -7.40
C GLU A 143 -4.86 13.38 -7.31
N GLU A 144 -4.22 13.66 -8.44
CA GLU A 144 -3.07 14.58 -8.49
C GLU A 144 -3.48 16.02 -8.22
N GLN A 145 -4.60 16.45 -8.80
CA GLN A 145 -5.18 17.78 -8.57
C GLN A 145 -5.62 17.96 -7.12
N TYR A 146 -6.17 16.91 -6.49
CA TYR A 146 -6.49 16.93 -5.06
C TYR A 146 -5.25 17.17 -4.20
N LEU A 147 -4.18 16.39 -4.42
CA LEU A 147 -2.92 16.57 -3.69
C LEU A 147 -2.32 17.95 -3.95
N MET A 148 -2.43 18.46 -5.17
CA MET A 148 -1.97 19.81 -5.53
C MET A 148 -2.76 20.89 -4.78
N LEU A 149 -4.09 20.85 -4.84
CA LEU A 149 -4.97 21.76 -4.12
C LEU A 149 -4.68 21.74 -2.63
N GLN A 150 -4.49 20.55 -2.06
CA GLN A 150 -4.13 20.40 -0.65
C GLN A 150 -2.83 21.11 -0.29
N GLN A 151 -1.74 20.86 -1.05
CA GLN A 151 -0.45 21.50 -0.81
C GLN A 151 -0.50 23.01 -1.05
N GLN A 152 -1.26 23.48 -2.03
CA GLN A 152 -1.42 24.90 -2.29
C GLN A 152 -2.24 25.59 -1.19
N LYS A 153 -3.32 24.97 -0.68
CA LYS A 153 -4.06 25.48 0.49
C LYS A 153 -3.13 25.61 1.70
N ILE A 154 -2.34 24.59 2.00
CA ILE A 154 -1.34 24.63 3.10
C ILE A 154 -0.36 25.79 2.88
N ARG A 155 0.15 25.97 1.65
CA ARG A 155 1.07 27.08 1.32
C ARG A 155 0.42 28.44 1.54
N GLU A 156 -0.78 28.66 1.01
CA GLU A 156 -1.46 29.96 1.16
C GLU A 156 -1.82 30.23 2.62
N THR A 157 -2.22 29.22 3.40
CA THR A 157 -2.40 29.37 4.84
C THR A 157 -1.11 29.77 5.54
N ALA A 158 0.00 29.12 5.24
CA ALA A 158 1.30 29.42 5.86
C ALA A 158 1.79 30.85 5.56
N LYS A 159 1.40 31.45 4.43
CA LYS A 159 1.67 32.86 4.14
C LYS A 159 0.81 33.82 4.96
N LEU A 160 -0.39 33.39 5.37
CA LEU A 160 -1.35 34.21 6.10
C LEU A 160 -1.11 34.18 7.61
N ASP A 161 -0.63 33.06 8.14
CA ASP A 161 -0.41 32.83 9.56
C ASP A 161 0.84 31.95 9.79
N GLU A 162 1.89 32.55 10.36
CA GLU A 162 3.16 31.89 10.69
C GLU A 162 3.02 30.91 11.87
N ALA A 163 1.90 30.94 12.61
CA ALA A 163 1.63 30.04 13.72
C ALA A 163 0.89 28.75 13.31
N VAL A 164 0.77 28.47 12.02
CA VAL A 164 0.20 27.23 11.50
C VAL A 164 1.34 26.26 11.15
N ASN A 165 1.17 24.97 11.44
CA ASN A 165 2.07 23.90 11.06
C ASN A 165 1.52 23.10 9.86
N ALA A 166 2.43 22.62 9.01
CA ALA A 166 2.09 21.69 7.94
C ALA A 166 1.71 20.31 8.50
N PRO A 167 0.70 19.63 7.93
CA PRO A 167 0.27 18.32 8.39
C PRO A 167 1.29 17.24 8.05
N SER A 168 1.38 16.22 8.91
CA SER A 168 2.23 15.06 8.66
C SER A 168 1.72 14.28 7.44
N GLY A 169 2.64 13.54 6.80
CA GLY A 169 2.26 12.74 5.63
C GLY A 169 1.24 11.65 5.94
N ILE A 170 1.14 11.22 7.20
CA ILE A 170 0.13 10.28 7.69
C ILE A 170 -1.25 10.93 7.65
N LEU A 171 -1.39 12.16 8.16
CA LEU A 171 -2.64 12.91 8.12
C LEU A 171 -3.08 13.21 6.68
N ILE A 172 -2.13 13.60 5.82
CA ILE A 172 -2.41 13.78 4.38
C ILE A 172 -2.94 12.48 3.76
N THR A 173 -2.33 11.34 4.09
CA THR A 173 -2.76 10.03 3.59
C THR A 173 -4.15 9.66 4.10
N LYS A 174 -4.44 9.94 5.38
CA LYS A 174 -5.75 9.70 5.99
C LYS A 174 -6.83 10.48 5.24
N GLU A 175 -6.66 11.79 5.06
CA GLU A 175 -7.68 12.60 4.36
C GLU A 175 -7.77 12.27 2.87
N PHE A 176 -6.66 11.92 2.21
CA PHE A 176 -6.71 11.41 0.85
C PHE A 176 -7.60 10.16 0.74
N ASN A 177 -7.43 9.21 1.67
CA ASN A 177 -8.23 8.00 1.70
C ASN A 177 -9.69 8.28 2.08
N ASN A 178 -9.96 9.15 3.06
CA ASN A 178 -11.32 9.60 3.37
C ASN A 178 -12.01 10.18 2.13
N PHE A 179 -11.28 10.93 1.30
CA PHE A 179 -11.84 11.53 0.11
C PHE A 179 -12.01 10.53 -1.05
N PHE A 180 -11.09 9.60 -1.29
CA PHE A 180 -11.12 8.76 -2.50
C PHE A 180 -11.52 7.29 -2.28
N GLU A 181 -11.26 6.71 -1.12
CA GLU A 181 -11.49 5.29 -0.85
C GLU A 181 -12.95 4.90 -1.14
N GLY A 182 -13.14 3.82 -1.90
CA GLY A 182 -14.46 3.34 -2.29
C GLY A 182 -15.17 4.17 -3.38
N LYS A 183 -14.74 5.39 -3.68
CA LYS A 183 -15.33 6.20 -4.76
C LYS A 183 -15.01 5.58 -6.13
N ARG A 184 -15.95 5.70 -7.06
CA ARG A 184 -15.76 5.36 -8.47
C ARG A 184 -15.57 6.66 -9.26
N ILE A 185 -14.44 6.78 -9.94
CA ILE A 185 -14.10 7.97 -10.71
C ILE A 185 -14.40 7.68 -12.19
N PRO A 186 -15.10 8.56 -12.92
CA PRO A 186 -15.27 8.40 -14.35
C PRO A 186 -13.92 8.52 -15.07
N ASP A 187 -13.60 7.57 -15.94
CA ASP A 187 -12.47 7.65 -16.86
C ASP A 187 -12.73 8.72 -17.94
N LYS A 188 -11.72 9.07 -18.74
CA LYS A 188 -11.80 10.01 -19.87
C LYS A 188 -12.91 9.68 -20.87
N LYS A 189 -13.36 8.43 -20.92
CA LYS A 189 -14.46 7.94 -21.77
C LYS A 189 -15.82 7.91 -21.08
N GLY A 190 -15.94 8.49 -19.87
CA GLY A 190 -17.15 8.48 -19.06
C GLY A 190 -17.45 7.14 -18.36
N LYS A 191 -16.63 6.10 -18.56
CA LYS A 191 -16.82 4.80 -17.91
C LYS A 191 -16.36 4.86 -16.45
N LEU A 192 -17.18 4.38 -15.53
CA LEU A 192 -16.80 4.29 -14.12
C LEU A 192 -15.64 3.32 -13.92
N THR A 193 -14.58 3.79 -13.26
CA THR A 193 -13.49 2.95 -12.79
C THR A 193 -13.95 2.04 -11.64
N PRO A 194 -13.21 0.96 -11.35
CA PRO A 194 -13.38 0.21 -10.10
C PRO A 194 -13.26 1.16 -8.89
N PRO A 195 -13.94 0.84 -7.77
CA PRO A 195 -13.79 1.59 -6.53
C PRO A 195 -12.31 1.79 -6.18
N ARG A 196 -11.91 3.01 -5.82
CA ARG A 196 -10.52 3.29 -5.50
C ARG A 196 -10.11 2.53 -4.24
N PRO A 197 -8.99 1.78 -4.27
CA PRO A 197 -8.47 1.15 -3.07
C PRO A 197 -7.85 2.21 -2.17
N ARG A 198 -7.82 1.91 -0.87
CA ARG A 198 -7.03 2.67 0.11
C ARG A 198 -5.58 2.76 -0.35
N ARG A 199 -5.01 3.97 -0.30
CA ARG A 199 -3.60 4.21 -0.58
C ARG A 199 -2.75 4.01 0.66
N GLU A 200 -1.62 3.36 0.47
CA GLU A 200 -0.56 3.28 1.48
C GLU A 200 0.14 4.63 1.64
N TYR A 201 0.61 4.88 2.87
CA TYR A 201 1.43 6.05 3.19
C TYR A 201 2.67 6.15 2.29
N SER A 202 3.32 5.02 2.00
CA SER A 202 4.49 4.95 1.11
C SER A 202 4.20 5.50 -0.29
N SER A 203 3.00 5.22 -0.82
CA SER A 203 2.54 5.65 -2.15
C SER A 203 2.29 7.16 -2.20
N ILE A 204 1.57 7.69 -1.20
CA ILE A 204 1.33 9.14 -1.09
C ILE A 204 2.64 9.89 -0.85
N LYS A 205 3.50 9.40 0.06
CA LYS A 205 4.82 9.97 0.35
C LYS A 205 5.69 10.03 -0.91
N ALA A 206 5.76 8.95 -1.68
CA ALA A 206 6.49 8.92 -2.94
C ALA A 206 5.90 9.91 -3.95
N LYS A 207 4.57 10.02 -4.04
CA LYS A 207 3.92 10.97 -4.96
C LYS A 207 4.24 12.42 -4.62
N LEU A 208 4.18 12.78 -3.34
CA LEU A 208 4.53 14.12 -2.85
C LEU A 208 6.02 14.46 -3.02
N ALA A 209 6.91 13.46 -3.04
CA ALA A 209 8.35 13.67 -3.17
C ALA A 209 8.82 13.73 -4.63
N HIS A 210 8.23 12.94 -5.53
CA HIS A 210 8.75 12.74 -6.89
C HIS A 210 7.98 13.48 -7.99
N SER A 211 6.79 14.02 -7.71
CA SER A 211 6.12 14.92 -8.65
C SER A 211 6.82 16.29 -8.63
N THR A 212 7.30 16.74 -9.79
CA THR A 212 8.06 18.00 -9.93
C THR A 212 7.33 19.20 -9.35
N ASP A 213 6.04 19.32 -9.61
CA ASP A 213 5.25 20.48 -9.18
C ASP A 213 4.83 20.37 -7.71
N LEU A 214 4.43 19.17 -7.26
CA LEU A 214 4.13 18.95 -5.84
C LEU A 214 5.37 19.14 -4.96
N ALA A 215 6.53 18.66 -5.41
CA ALA A 215 7.78 18.80 -4.69
C ALA A 215 8.17 20.28 -4.54
N LYS A 216 7.97 21.10 -5.58
CA LYS A 216 8.18 22.56 -5.52
C LYS A 216 7.27 23.22 -4.49
N VAL A 217 5.96 22.96 -4.55
CA VAL A 217 5.00 23.55 -3.59
C VAL A 217 5.32 23.10 -2.17
N ARG A 218 5.66 21.81 -1.98
CA ARG A 218 6.04 21.27 -0.68
C ARG A 218 7.33 21.90 -0.14
N GLN A 219 8.30 22.20 -1.00
CA GLN A 219 9.50 22.92 -0.58
C GLN A 219 9.15 24.35 -0.15
N GLN A 220 8.32 25.06 -0.92
CA GLN A 220 7.82 26.40 -0.53
C GLN A 220 7.11 26.37 0.84
N VAL A 221 6.30 25.34 1.09
CA VAL A 221 5.65 25.15 2.40
C VAL A 221 6.71 24.99 3.50
N LYS A 222 7.75 24.17 3.30
CA LYS A 222 8.83 24.01 4.29
C LYS A 222 9.58 25.30 4.54
N ASP A 223 9.88 26.06 3.49
CA ASP A 223 10.62 27.32 3.59
C ASP A 223 9.83 28.37 4.40
N LEU A 224 8.49 28.37 4.28
CA LEU A 224 7.60 29.25 5.04
C LEU A 224 7.46 28.87 6.52
N HIS A 225 7.53 27.58 6.88
CA HIS A 225 7.24 27.12 8.24
C HIS A 225 8.43 27.25 9.22
N GLY A 226 9.65 27.52 8.74
CA GLY A 226 10.83 27.66 9.60
C GLY A 226 11.05 26.47 10.56
N ILE A 227 11.82 26.67 11.64
CA ILE A 227 12.16 25.62 12.64
C ILE A 227 11.15 25.59 13.81
N LYS A 228 10.24 26.57 13.92
CA LYS A 228 9.40 26.78 15.11
C LYS A 228 8.08 26.00 15.06
N ASN A 229 8.10 24.76 15.54
CA ASN A 229 6.97 23.81 15.60
C ASN A 229 5.96 24.07 16.76
N ALA A 230 5.64 25.32 17.08
CA ALA A 230 4.75 25.65 18.21
C ALA A 230 3.27 25.85 17.82
N GLY A 231 2.97 25.83 16.52
CA GLY A 231 1.66 26.14 15.95
C GLY A 231 0.57 25.07 16.00
N GLN A 232 -0.65 25.45 15.58
CA GLN A 232 -1.74 24.50 15.29
C GLN A 232 -1.53 23.85 13.92
N THR A 233 -1.88 22.58 13.75
CA THR A 233 -1.74 21.92 12.44
C THR A 233 -2.95 22.21 11.55
N TYR A 234 -2.72 22.68 10.34
CA TYR A 234 -3.77 22.92 9.34
C TYR A 234 -3.88 21.74 8.38
N LEU A 235 -4.98 21.00 8.47
CA LEU A 235 -5.31 19.88 7.60
C LEU A 235 -6.59 20.25 6.81
N PRO A 236 -6.46 20.78 5.59
CA PRO A 236 -7.59 21.26 4.83
C PRO A 236 -8.52 20.11 4.45
N LEU A 237 -9.82 20.28 4.75
CA LEU A 237 -10.89 19.42 4.28
C LEU A 237 -11.34 19.92 2.91
N ILE A 238 -11.06 19.13 1.86
CA ILE A 238 -11.38 19.49 0.48
C ILE A 238 -12.73 18.87 0.12
N THR A 239 -13.65 19.70 -0.38
CA THR A 239 -14.94 19.24 -0.89
C THR A 239 -14.88 18.93 -2.39
N ASN A 240 -15.87 18.22 -2.93
CA ASN A 240 -15.95 17.98 -4.37
C ASN A 240 -16.09 19.29 -5.17
N GLU A 241 -16.84 20.26 -4.63
CA GLU A 241 -17.05 21.57 -5.26
C GLU A 241 -15.74 22.36 -5.35
N GLU A 242 -14.96 22.40 -4.27
CA GLU A 242 -13.65 23.05 -4.28
C GLU A 242 -12.69 22.40 -5.26
N LEU A 243 -12.68 21.06 -5.31
CA LEU A 243 -11.85 20.33 -6.26
C LEU A 243 -12.26 20.63 -7.71
N GLN A 244 -13.56 20.73 -7.98
CA GLN A 244 -14.09 21.09 -9.30
C GLN A 244 -13.70 22.53 -9.69
N VAL A 245 -13.89 23.50 -8.80
CA VAL A 245 -13.48 24.90 -9.05
C VAL A 245 -11.98 24.98 -9.32
N PHE A 246 -11.17 24.20 -8.59
CA PHE A 246 -9.73 24.13 -8.82
C PHE A 246 -9.39 23.50 -10.18
N GLN A 247 -10.13 22.48 -10.62
CA GLN A 247 -9.97 21.87 -11.94
C GLN A 247 -10.26 22.85 -13.07
N GLU A 248 -11.29 23.68 -12.92
CA GLU A 248 -11.74 24.64 -13.94
C GLU A 248 -10.86 25.90 -13.97
N THR A 249 -10.47 26.42 -12.81
CA THR A 249 -9.85 27.75 -12.70
C THR A 249 -8.40 27.73 -12.27
N GLY A 250 -7.92 26.64 -11.67
CA GLY A 250 -6.61 26.57 -11.01
C GLY A 250 -6.48 27.49 -9.78
N LYS A 251 -7.57 28.10 -9.32
CA LYS A 251 -7.55 29.07 -8.21
C LYS A 251 -7.71 28.37 -6.87
N VAL A 252 -7.00 28.90 -5.88
CA VAL A 252 -7.05 28.45 -4.49
C VAL A 252 -7.56 29.60 -3.63
N SER A 253 -8.69 29.39 -2.97
CA SER A 253 -9.27 30.32 -2.00
C SER A 253 -8.94 29.84 -0.59
N VAL A 254 -8.18 30.65 0.14
CA VAL A 254 -7.92 30.46 1.57
C VAL A 254 -8.13 31.80 2.27
N SER A 255 -8.90 31.79 3.35
CA SER A 255 -9.06 32.90 4.27
C SER A 255 -8.53 32.54 5.65
N LYS A 256 -8.12 33.55 6.44
CA LYS A 256 -7.68 33.32 7.84
C LYS A 256 -8.75 32.65 8.70
N LYS A 257 -10.04 32.86 8.37
CA LYS A 257 -11.16 32.23 9.07
C LYS A 257 -11.23 30.73 8.80
N ASP A 258 -10.80 30.28 7.63
CA ASP A 258 -10.83 28.86 7.25
C ASP A 258 -9.84 28.02 8.08
N VAL A 259 -8.83 28.65 8.69
CA VAL A 259 -7.88 27.97 9.60
C VAL A 259 -8.57 27.56 10.90
N MET A 260 -9.49 28.40 11.38
CA MET A 260 -10.20 28.20 12.64
C MET A 260 -11.58 27.55 12.47
N ASP A 261 -12.02 27.34 11.22
CA ASP A 261 -13.31 26.74 10.91
C ASP A 261 -13.22 25.20 10.91
N PRO A 262 -13.86 24.50 11.87
CA PRO A 262 -13.83 23.04 11.94
C PRO A 262 -14.50 22.35 10.74
N ALA A 263 -15.35 23.07 9.98
CA ALA A 263 -15.94 22.52 8.75
C ALA A 263 -14.96 22.48 7.58
N LYS A 264 -13.90 23.30 7.61
CA LYS A 264 -12.93 23.46 6.52
C LYS A 264 -11.52 23.02 6.88
N ASN A 265 -11.25 22.89 8.17
CA ASN A 265 -10.01 22.41 8.73
C ASN A 265 -10.29 21.35 9.79
N ALA A 266 -9.69 20.18 9.64
CA ALA A 266 -9.54 19.28 10.78
C ALA A 266 -8.42 19.86 11.67
N ILE A 267 -8.73 20.88 12.47
CA ILE A 267 -7.79 21.45 13.44
C ILE A 267 -7.43 20.33 14.41
N LEU A 268 -6.13 20.00 14.46
CA LEU A 268 -5.61 19.06 15.43
C LEU A 268 -4.72 19.82 16.39
N THR A 269 -5.16 19.95 17.64
CA THR A 269 -4.26 20.37 18.71
C THR A 269 -3.12 19.35 18.86
N LYS A 270 -1.97 19.76 19.38
CA LYS A 270 -0.79 18.87 19.55
C LYS A 270 -1.13 17.57 20.30
N ARG A 271 -2.12 17.64 21.20
CA ARG A 271 -2.64 16.50 21.97
C ARG A 271 -3.48 15.57 21.10
N GLU A 272 -4.42 16.10 20.33
CA GLU A 272 -5.25 15.35 19.37
C GLU A 272 -4.42 14.80 18.21
N LEU A 273 -3.36 15.48 17.80
CA LEU A 273 -2.42 15.01 16.80
C LEU A 273 -1.64 13.81 17.33
N GLY A 274 -1.18 13.85 18.58
CA GLY A 274 -0.58 12.69 19.25
C GLY A 274 -1.55 11.52 19.37
N THR A 275 -2.83 11.76 19.69
CA THR A 275 -3.85 10.70 19.76
C THR A 275 -4.22 10.17 18.38
N LEU A 276 -4.31 11.00 17.34
CA LEU A 276 -4.64 10.56 15.98
C LEU A 276 -3.48 9.92 15.24
N GLU A 277 -2.24 10.35 15.50
CA GLU A 277 -1.07 9.65 15.01
C GLU A 277 -0.91 8.32 15.74
N ALA A 278 -1.13 8.30 17.06
CA ALA A 278 -1.21 7.05 17.82
C ALA A 278 -2.34 6.16 17.31
N ASP A 279 -3.55 6.67 17.07
CA ASP A 279 -4.70 5.92 16.53
C ASP A 279 -4.51 5.53 15.07
N ALA A 280 -3.76 6.30 14.27
CA ALA A 280 -3.41 5.91 12.90
C ALA A 280 -2.35 4.83 12.90
N HIS A 281 -1.38 4.87 13.82
CA HIS A 281 -0.40 3.82 14.06
C HIS A 281 -1.04 2.57 14.68
N VAL A 282 -2.00 2.76 15.59
CA VAL A 282 -2.78 1.71 16.24
C VAL A 282 -3.77 1.14 15.24
N LYS A 283 -4.50 1.89 14.41
CA LYS A 283 -5.32 1.33 13.32
C LYS A 283 -4.48 0.69 12.21
N ALA A 284 -3.30 1.20 11.90
CA ALA A 284 -2.35 0.49 11.06
C ALA A 284 -1.89 -0.83 11.71
N LYS A 285 -1.85 -0.90 13.04
CA LYS A 285 -1.59 -2.11 13.85
C LYS A 285 -2.85 -2.94 14.22
N GLU A 286 -4.07 -2.41 14.19
CA GLU A 286 -5.31 -3.10 14.57
C GLU A 286 -5.97 -3.68 13.33
N VAL A 287 -5.82 -3.05 12.15
CA VAL A 287 -5.96 -3.78 10.89
C VAL A 287 -4.94 -4.95 10.82
N SER A 288 -3.92 -4.98 11.69
CA SER A 288 -3.05 -6.14 11.94
C SER A 288 -3.53 -7.10 13.04
N ALA A 289 -4.43 -6.69 13.95
CA ALA A 289 -4.70 -7.38 15.21
C ALA A 289 -6.18 -7.66 15.53
N THR A 290 -7.18 -6.95 14.98
CA THR A 290 -8.61 -7.16 15.28
C THR A 290 -9.38 -8.05 14.31
N ASP A 291 -8.68 -8.83 13.48
CA ASP A 291 -9.23 -10.05 12.87
C ASP A 291 -8.47 -11.26 13.45
N VAL A 292 -8.79 -11.58 14.71
CA VAL A 292 -8.64 -12.92 15.28
C VAL A 292 -9.87 -13.73 14.92
#